data_AF-A0A8J3I7A9-F1
#
_entry.id   AF-A0A8J3I7A9-F1
#
_cell.length_a   1.000
_cell.length_b   1.000
_cell.length_c   1.000
_cell.angle_alpha   90.00
_cell.angle_beta   90.00
_cell.angle_gamma   90.00
#
_symmetry.space_group_name_H-M   'P 1'
#
loop_
_entity.id
_entity.type
_entity.pdbx_description
1 polymer ?
#
loop_
_entity_poly.entity_id
_entity_poly.type
_entity_poly.pdbx_seq_one_letter_code
_entity_poly.pdbx_strand_id
1 'polypeptide(L)'
;MAWQPQYPGQVNNPFTSPFGGTTPPAQIPPAVFQVAEAAGLGAPVREYNRGANTSNAGRSALQIPLLMGLIGGGIGLLVGIVVPLLVVPFPFNLVTAGVVLVVFLPFAPMLIRLTRGSFGGGGKHDFRAWACPGGLVYTQGGQFSALRWEDIAYVWRKAGILNGVPSILGYSVQPMNGPTFAFNLLTGPYAGLIDMVENSSGSMSISSGAGEISSSGGFVQISGYASLNAYAGLGELIEEQLLQRRLPQFLESFQQGGSLPFGKVTIYPQGLSDGNKNLSWHEIASVQVSPLAILITKQPANLPWFNLSTSELPNAPLFVGLLNTLRARQG
;
A
#
# COMPACT_ATOMS: atom_id res chain seq x y z
N MET A 1 10.03 13.75 35.28
CA MET A 1 9.93 14.29 33.90
C MET A 1 8.77 13.61 33.21
N ALA A 2 7.67 14.31 32.96
CA ALA A 2 6.51 13.76 32.27
C ALA A 2 6.85 13.61 30.78
N TRP A 3 6.88 12.38 30.28
CA TRP A 3 7.11 12.08 28.87
C TRP A 3 5.80 12.27 28.11
N GLN A 4 5.68 13.35 27.33
CA GLN A 4 4.58 13.51 26.39
C GLN A 4 4.88 12.65 25.15
N PRO A 5 4.01 11.69 24.77
CA PRO A 5 4.15 11.05 23.48
C PRO A 5 4.02 12.11 22.39
N GLN A 6 5.14 12.47 21.76
CA GLN A 6 5.11 13.16 20.47
C GLN A 6 4.58 12.17 19.44
N TYR A 7 3.26 12.05 19.37
CA TYR A 7 2.63 11.65 18.12
C TYR A 7 2.95 12.76 17.12
N PRO A 8 3.48 12.45 15.92
CA PRO A 8 3.43 13.40 14.83
C PRO A 8 1.95 13.68 14.53
N GLY A 9 1.42 14.79 15.09
CA GLY A 9 0.09 15.32 14.80
C GLY A 9 -1.01 15.05 15.83
N GLN A 10 -0.97 15.67 17.01
CA GLN A 10 -2.22 16.10 17.65
C GLN A 10 -2.66 17.43 17.01
N VAL A 11 -3.53 17.33 16.02
CA VAL A 11 -4.08 18.47 15.28
C VAL A 11 -5.42 18.83 15.92
N ASN A 12 -5.42 19.74 16.89
CA ASN A 12 -6.64 20.36 17.44
C ASN A 12 -7.22 21.45 16.51
N ASN A 13 -6.74 21.53 15.27
CA ASN A 13 -7.38 22.31 14.21
C ASN A 13 -8.20 21.33 13.36
N PRO A 14 -9.42 21.69 12.88
CA PRO A 14 -10.02 20.98 11.76
C PRO A 14 -8.94 20.87 10.68
N PHE A 15 -8.61 19.65 10.29
CA PHE A 15 -7.44 19.28 9.48
C PHE A 15 -7.42 20.11 8.18
N THR A 16 -6.85 21.32 8.20
CA THR A 16 -6.44 22.03 7.00
C THR A 16 -5.20 21.30 6.54
N SER A 17 -5.40 20.24 5.74
CA SER A 17 -4.31 19.59 5.05
C SER A 17 -3.48 20.71 4.42
N PRO A 18 -2.18 20.85 4.74
CA PRO A 18 -1.34 21.90 4.18
C PRO A 18 -1.20 21.81 2.65
N PHE A 19 -1.76 20.76 2.04
CA PHE A 19 -1.76 20.49 0.61
C PHE A 19 -3.17 20.23 0.02
N GLY A 20 -4.22 20.46 0.82
CA GLY A 20 -5.61 20.33 0.38
C GLY A 20 -6.18 21.69 0.02
N GLY A 21 -5.85 22.22 -1.16
CA GLY A 21 -6.76 23.17 -1.79
C GLY A 21 -8.13 22.50 -1.83
N THR A 22 -9.17 23.19 -1.34
CA THR A 22 -10.55 22.73 -1.48
C THR A 22 -10.89 22.75 -2.96
N THR A 23 -10.48 21.70 -3.67
CA THR A 23 -11.05 21.38 -4.97
C THR A 23 -12.56 21.38 -4.74
N PRO A 24 -13.34 22.17 -5.49
CA PRO A 24 -14.79 22.17 -5.38
C PRO A 24 -15.24 20.71 -5.32
N PRO A 25 -16.10 20.32 -4.36
CA PRO A 25 -16.43 18.93 -4.13
C PRO A 25 -16.81 18.32 -5.47
N ALA A 26 -15.93 17.46 -5.98
CA ALA A 26 -16.21 16.72 -7.21
C ALA A 26 -17.57 16.07 -6.96
N GLN A 27 -18.49 16.24 -7.91
CA GLN A 27 -19.86 15.80 -7.73
C GLN A 27 -19.84 14.31 -7.41
N ILE A 28 -20.14 13.99 -6.15
CA ILE A 28 -20.05 12.61 -5.65
C ILE A 28 -21.04 11.78 -6.47
N PRO A 29 -20.63 10.66 -7.09
CA PRO A 29 -21.52 9.90 -7.95
C PRO A 29 -22.76 9.41 -7.17
N PRO A 30 -23.97 9.44 -7.76
CA PRO A 30 -25.19 8.99 -7.09
C PRO A 30 -25.11 7.55 -6.54
N ALA A 31 -24.35 6.67 -7.22
CA ALA A 31 -24.11 5.31 -6.78
C ALA A 31 -23.42 5.23 -5.40
N VAL A 32 -22.56 6.20 -5.05
CA VAL A 32 -21.89 6.25 -3.75
C VAL A 32 -22.91 6.50 -2.64
N PHE A 33 -23.88 7.41 -2.86
CA PHE A 33 -24.95 7.66 -1.90
C PHE A 33 -25.82 6.43 -1.71
N GLN A 34 -26.20 5.74 -2.79
CA GLN A 34 -27.01 4.52 -2.72
C GLN A 34 -26.32 3.41 -1.93
N VAL A 35 -25.02 3.19 -2.18
CA VAL A 35 -24.23 2.18 -1.47
C VAL A 35 -24.02 2.57 0.00
N ALA A 36 -23.74 3.85 0.28
CA ALA A 36 -23.60 4.35 1.64
C ALA A 36 -24.90 4.21 2.44
N GLU A 37 -26.04 4.56 1.83
CA GLU A 37 -27.37 4.44 2.43
C GLU A 37 -27.74 2.98 2.68
N ALA A 38 -27.58 2.11 1.68
CA ALA A 38 -27.85 0.67 1.81
C ALA A 38 -27.03 0.00 2.92
N ALA A 39 -25.78 0.46 3.12
CA ALA A 39 -24.91 -0.02 4.19
C ALA A 39 -25.09 0.73 5.52
N GLY A 40 -25.91 1.77 5.59
CA GLY A 40 -26.15 2.58 6.79
C GLY A 40 -24.94 3.40 7.24
N LEU A 41 -24.08 3.86 6.31
CA LEU A 41 -22.85 4.58 6.63
C LEU A 41 -23.05 6.09 6.85
N GLY A 42 -24.22 6.63 6.47
CA GLY A 42 -24.45 8.08 6.39
C GLY A 42 -23.94 8.70 5.09
N ALA A 43 -24.17 9.99 4.90
CA ALA A 43 -23.79 10.67 3.66
C ALA A 43 -22.26 10.76 3.49
N PRO A 44 -21.71 10.53 2.29
CA PRO A 44 -20.29 10.70 2.01
C PRO A 44 -19.88 12.17 2.17
N VAL A 45 -18.82 12.41 2.92
CA VAL A 45 -18.34 13.75 3.31
C VAL A 45 -17.11 14.15 2.50
N ARG A 46 -16.22 13.20 2.18
CA ARG A 46 -14.93 13.48 1.56
C ARG A 46 -14.51 12.38 0.59
N GLU A 47 -14.14 12.76 -0.63
CA GLU A 47 -13.51 11.87 -1.61
C GLU A 47 -11.99 11.80 -1.40
N TYR A 48 -11.46 10.60 -1.50
CA TYR A 48 -10.05 10.27 -1.55
C TYR A 48 -9.77 9.59 -2.89
N ASN A 49 -9.02 10.28 -3.73
CA ASN A 49 -8.68 9.85 -5.08
C ASN A 49 -7.18 10.06 -5.30
N ARG A 50 -6.60 9.30 -6.23
CA ARG A 50 -5.20 9.42 -6.67
C ARG A 50 -4.89 10.76 -7.38
N GLY A 51 -5.89 11.62 -7.54
CA GLY A 51 -5.79 12.88 -8.27
C GLY A 51 -5.91 12.64 -9.77
N ALA A 52 -7.04 13.04 -10.35
CA ALA A 52 -7.35 12.84 -11.77
C ALA A 52 -6.27 13.39 -12.71
N ASN A 53 -5.55 14.44 -12.29
CA ASN A 53 -4.61 15.19 -13.11
C ASN A 53 -3.24 14.51 -13.33
N THR A 54 -2.90 13.44 -12.60
CA THR A 54 -1.58 12.78 -12.76
C THR A 54 -1.58 11.68 -13.82
N SER A 55 -2.75 11.22 -14.27
CA SER A 55 -2.88 10.02 -15.10
C SER A 55 -2.45 10.21 -16.56
N ASN A 56 -2.56 11.42 -17.13
CA ASN A 56 -2.28 11.63 -18.55
C ASN A 56 -0.79 11.88 -18.84
N ALA A 57 -0.07 12.59 -17.98
CA ALA A 57 1.34 12.92 -18.21
C ALA A 57 2.29 11.75 -17.92
N GLY A 58 1.98 10.90 -16.94
CA GLY A 58 2.81 9.73 -16.62
C GLY A 58 2.63 8.56 -17.59
N ARG A 59 1.43 8.42 -18.18
CA ARG A 59 1.16 7.34 -19.16
C ARG A 59 1.97 7.51 -20.44
N SER A 60 2.15 8.73 -20.95
CA SER A 60 2.94 8.95 -22.17
C SER A 60 4.42 8.61 -22.00
N ALA A 61 5.04 8.91 -20.86
CA ALA A 61 6.48 8.73 -20.66
C ALA A 61 6.95 7.27 -20.71
N LEU A 62 6.14 6.31 -20.22
CA LEU A 62 6.45 4.88 -20.29
C LEU A 62 5.81 4.18 -21.49
N GLN A 63 4.64 4.65 -21.96
CA GLN A 63 4.00 4.04 -23.12
C GLN A 63 4.74 4.36 -24.42
N ILE A 64 5.31 5.55 -24.57
CA ILE A 64 5.98 5.94 -25.83
C ILE A 64 7.20 5.04 -26.12
N PRO A 65 8.15 4.80 -25.20
CA PRO A 65 9.29 3.92 -25.47
C PRO A 65 8.87 2.47 -25.71
N LEU A 66 7.86 1.98 -24.98
CA LEU A 66 7.37 0.61 -25.13
C LEU A 66 6.60 0.42 -26.43
N LEU A 67 5.79 1.40 -26.85
CA LEU A 67 5.18 1.45 -28.18
C LEU A 67 6.24 1.55 -29.27
N MET A 68 7.24 2.42 -29.12
CA MET A 68 8.37 2.51 -30.06
C MET A 68 9.13 1.19 -30.15
N GLY A 69 9.35 0.49 -29.03
CA GLY A 69 9.97 -0.82 -29.00
C GLY A 69 9.12 -1.91 -29.64
N LEU A 70 7.80 -1.92 -29.41
CA LEU A 70 6.87 -2.86 -30.03
C LEU A 70 6.67 -2.59 -31.52
N ILE A 71 6.59 -1.32 -31.93
CA ILE A 71 6.50 -0.91 -33.33
C ILE A 71 7.81 -1.22 -34.03
N GLY A 72 8.95 -0.84 -33.46
CA GLY A 72 10.28 -1.14 -34.00
C GLY A 72 10.55 -2.64 -34.07
N GLY A 73 10.22 -3.39 -33.03
CA GLY A 73 10.31 -4.85 -33.01
C GLY A 73 9.34 -5.52 -33.98
N GLY A 74 8.12 -5.00 -34.11
CA GLY A 74 7.12 -5.46 -35.07
C GLY A 74 7.55 -5.21 -36.52
N ILE A 75 8.09 -4.02 -36.82
CA ILE A 75 8.68 -3.69 -38.12
C ILE A 75 9.89 -4.57 -38.38
N GLY A 76 10.78 -4.74 -37.41
CA GLY A 76 11.96 -5.61 -37.54
C GLY A 76 11.60 -7.07 -37.81
N LEU A 77 10.57 -7.58 -37.13
CA LEU A 77 10.04 -8.93 -37.36
C LEU A 77 9.34 -9.02 -38.72
N LEU A 78 8.55 -8.02 -39.11
CA LEU A 78 7.89 -7.99 -40.41
C LEU A 78 8.93 -7.96 -41.54
N VAL A 79 9.94 -7.09 -41.47
CA VAL A 79 11.04 -7.04 -42.43
C VAL A 79 11.83 -8.36 -42.42
N GLY A 80 12.17 -8.87 -41.24
CA GLY A 80 12.95 -10.11 -41.07
C GLY A 80 12.22 -11.38 -41.51
N ILE A 81 10.89 -11.38 -41.59
CA ILE A 81 10.10 -12.52 -42.11
C ILE A 81 9.74 -12.30 -43.58
N VAL A 82 9.24 -11.12 -43.94
CA VAL A 82 8.69 -10.84 -45.27
C VAL A 82 9.79 -10.72 -46.31
N VAL A 83 10.94 -10.09 -45.99
CA VAL A 83 12.03 -9.93 -46.96
C VAL A 83 12.64 -11.30 -47.34
N PRO A 84 12.97 -12.21 -46.40
CA PRO A 84 13.41 -13.54 -46.76
C PRO A 84 12.36 -14.36 -47.51
N LEU A 85 11.06 -14.20 -47.19
CA LEU A 85 9.99 -14.87 -47.94
C LEU A 85 9.94 -14.46 -49.42
N LEU A 86 10.32 -13.23 -49.75
CA LEU A 86 10.33 -12.70 -51.12
C LEU A 86 11.63 -13.02 -51.88
N VAL A 87 12.76 -13.14 -51.19
CA VAL A 87 14.08 -13.27 -51.82
C VAL A 87 14.60 -14.71 -51.80
N VAL A 88 14.20 -15.53 -50.83
CA VAL A 88 14.69 -16.91 -50.69
C VAL A 88 13.84 -17.86 -51.55
N PRO A 89 14.46 -18.65 -52.46
CA PRO A 89 13.73 -19.57 -53.32
C PRO A 89 13.07 -20.69 -52.50
N PHE A 90 11.92 -21.16 -52.99
CA PHE A 90 11.23 -22.32 -52.44
C PHE A 90 12.16 -23.55 -52.47
N PRO A 91 12.21 -24.37 -51.39
CA PRO A 91 11.32 -24.39 -50.22
C PRO A 91 11.88 -23.71 -48.95
N PHE A 92 13.08 -23.11 -49.02
CA PHE A 92 13.78 -22.61 -47.83
C PHE A 92 13.01 -21.50 -47.11
N ASN A 93 12.21 -20.73 -47.84
CA ASN A 93 11.35 -19.69 -47.31
C ASN A 93 10.31 -20.19 -46.29
N LEU A 94 9.76 -21.39 -46.48
CA LEU A 94 8.83 -22.02 -45.54
C LEU A 94 9.53 -22.50 -44.26
N VAL A 95 10.76 -23.02 -44.40
CA VAL A 95 11.55 -23.48 -43.26
C VAL A 95 11.90 -22.30 -42.35
N THR A 96 12.31 -21.15 -42.92
CA THR A 96 12.63 -19.96 -42.15
C THR A 96 11.41 -19.42 -41.39
N ALA A 97 10.25 -19.33 -42.04
CA ALA A 97 9.02 -18.90 -41.39
C ALA A 97 8.60 -19.85 -40.26
N GLY A 98 8.72 -21.16 -40.46
CA GLY A 98 8.45 -22.17 -39.44
C GLY A 98 9.36 -22.04 -38.22
N VAL A 99 10.67 -21.83 -38.42
CA VAL A 99 11.63 -21.63 -37.33
C VAL A 99 11.30 -20.37 -36.52
N VAL A 100 11.01 -19.25 -37.19
CA VAL A 100 10.64 -18.01 -36.50
C VAL A 100 9.37 -18.20 -35.68
N LEU A 101 8.33 -18.84 -36.24
CA LEU A 101 7.10 -19.14 -35.49
C LEU A 101 7.41 -19.97 -34.24
N VAL A 102 8.16 -21.07 -34.36
CA VAL A 102 8.50 -21.96 -33.25
C VAL A 102 9.30 -21.24 -32.16
N VAL A 103 10.23 -20.35 -32.55
CA VAL A 103 11.04 -19.57 -31.60
C VAL A 103 10.21 -18.52 -30.85
N PHE A 104 9.25 -17.87 -31.51
CA PHE A 104 8.48 -16.78 -30.89
C PHE A 104 7.17 -17.22 -30.22
N LEU A 105 6.61 -18.37 -30.61
CA LEU A 105 5.39 -18.93 -30.01
C LEU A 105 5.44 -19.10 -28.47
N PRO A 106 6.55 -19.52 -27.83
CA PRO A 106 6.64 -19.56 -26.37
C PRO A 106 6.59 -18.17 -25.71
N PHE A 107 6.94 -17.10 -26.44
CA PHE A 107 6.88 -15.73 -25.94
C PHE A 107 5.51 -15.06 -26.18
N ALA A 108 4.67 -15.61 -27.04
CA ALA A 108 3.32 -15.09 -27.30
C ALA A 108 2.48 -14.87 -26.03
N PRO A 109 2.37 -15.82 -25.06
CA PRO A 109 1.63 -15.58 -23.82
C PRO A 109 2.24 -14.47 -22.95
N MET A 110 3.57 -14.31 -22.96
CA MET A 110 4.25 -13.21 -22.27
C MET A 110 3.91 -11.85 -22.91
N LEU A 111 3.96 -11.76 -24.24
CA LEU A 111 3.56 -10.57 -25.01
C LEU A 111 2.07 -10.24 -24.86
N ILE A 112 1.20 -11.26 -24.83
CA ILE A 112 -0.24 -11.10 -24.56
C ILE A 112 -0.47 -10.59 -23.14
N ARG A 113 0.27 -11.08 -22.14
CA ARG A 113 0.20 -10.56 -20.76
C ARG A 113 0.71 -9.13 -20.67
N LEU A 114 1.80 -8.79 -21.36
CA LEU A 114 2.37 -7.44 -21.41
C LEU A 114 1.40 -6.45 -22.07
N THR A 115 0.78 -6.84 -23.19
CA THR A 115 -0.16 -6.00 -23.92
C THR A 115 -1.51 -5.89 -23.21
N ARG A 116 -2.06 -6.99 -22.67
CA ARG A 116 -3.30 -6.93 -21.88
C ARG A 116 -3.13 -6.20 -20.55
N GLY A 117 -1.98 -6.35 -19.90
CA GLY A 117 -1.66 -5.65 -18.65
C GLY A 117 -1.36 -4.16 -18.84
N SER A 118 -0.81 -3.76 -19.99
CA SER A 118 -0.41 -2.37 -20.24
C SER A 118 -1.46 -1.53 -21.00
N PHE A 119 -2.31 -2.15 -21.82
CA PHE A 119 -3.30 -1.44 -22.65
C PHE A 119 -4.76 -1.63 -22.21
N GLY A 120 -5.06 -2.61 -21.35
CA GLY A 120 -6.39 -2.76 -20.73
C GLY A 120 -6.59 -1.74 -19.61
N GLY A 121 -6.87 -0.49 -19.97
CA GLY A 121 -6.99 0.69 -19.10
C GLY A 121 -8.07 0.68 -18.01
N GLY A 122 -8.64 -0.48 -17.66
CA GLY A 122 -9.49 -0.70 -16.48
C GLY A 122 -8.76 -1.51 -15.39
N GLY A 123 -7.43 -1.35 -15.29
CA GLY A 123 -6.61 -2.09 -14.34
C GLY A 123 -7.13 -1.95 -12.91
N LYS A 124 -6.96 -2.99 -12.10
CA LYS A 124 -7.32 -3.15 -10.67
C LYS A 124 -6.90 -1.99 -9.72
N HIS A 125 -6.38 -0.89 -10.24
CA HIS A 125 -5.76 0.23 -9.53
C HIS A 125 -6.54 1.56 -9.59
N ASP A 126 -7.72 1.65 -10.23
CA ASP A 126 -8.62 2.80 -10.00
C ASP A 126 -9.36 2.58 -8.68
N PHE A 127 -8.59 2.67 -7.59
CA PHE A 127 -9.14 2.72 -6.25
C PHE A 127 -9.64 4.14 -6.02
N ARG A 128 -10.86 4.30 -5.52
CA ARG A 128 -11.33 5.58 -4.97
C ARG A 128 -12.12 5.29 -3.73
N ALA A 129 -12.10 6.20 -2.78
CA ALA A 129 -12.82 6.03 -1.55
C ALA A 129 -13.53 7.31 -1.15
N TRP A 130 -14.65 7.16 -0.46
CA TRP A 130 -15.46 8.24 0.08
C TRP A 130 -15.69 7.96 1.56
N ALA A 131 -15.18 8.83 2.42
CA ALA A 131 -15.39 8.73 3.85
C ALA A 131 -16.83 9.13 4.20
N CYS A 132 -17.45 8.30 5.02
CA CYS A 132 -18.78 8.48 5.58
C CYS A 132 -18.66 8.45 7.12
N PRO A 133 -19.61 9.02 7.89
CA PRO A 133 -19.57 8.99 9.35
C PRO A 133 -19.48 7.57 9.94
N GLY A 134 -20.19 6.61 9.35
CA GLY A 134 -20.23 5.21 9.79
C GLY A 134 -19.24 4.27 9.09
N GLY A 135 -18.54 4.74 8.06
CA GLY A 135 -17.63 3.87 7.31
C GLY A 135 -16.99 4.49 6.07
N LEU A 136 -16.60 3.64 5.16
CA LEU A 136 -15.98 3.97 3.89
C LEU A 136 -16.78 3.33 2.76
N VAL A 137 -17.14 4.11 1.74
CA VAL A 137 -17.48 3.54 0.43
C VAL A 137 -16.23 3.58 -0.42
N TYR A 138 -15.93 2.51 -1.13
CA TYR A 138 -14.80 2.49 -2.06
C TYR A 138 -15.16 1.80 -3.37
N THR A 139 -14.47 2.16 -4.44
CA THR A 139 -14.54 1.47 -5.73
C THR A 139 -13.22 0.80 -6.03
N GLN A 140 -13.28 -0.45 -6.47
CA GLN A 140 -12.12 -1.19 -6.94
C GLN A 140 -12.51 -2.01 -8.16
N GLY A 141 -11.83 -1.81 -9.28
CA GLY A 141 -12.19 -2.47 -10.54
C GLY A 141 -13.59 -2.09 -11.04
N GLY A 142 -14.06 -0.88 -10.71
CA GLY A 142 -15.39 -0.38 -11.09
C GLY A 142 -16.55 -0.89 -10.23
N GLN A 143 -16.29 -1.78 -9.27
CA GLN A 143 -17.31 -2.25 -8.32
C GLN A 143 -17.27 -1.41 -7.05
N PHE A 144 -18.43 -0.92 -6.62
CA PHE A 144 -18.59 -0.21 -5.36
C PHE A 144 -18.80 -1.20 -4.21
N SER A 145 -18.10 -0.94 -3.11
CA SER A 145 -18.17 -1.68 -1.86
C SER A 145 -18.31 -0.72 -0.69
N ALA A 146 -18.98 -1.17 0.37
CA ALA A 146 -19.12 -0.46 1.62
C ALA A 146 -18.36 -1.21 2.73
N LEU A 147 -17.71 -0.46 3.61
CA LEU A 147 -17.01 -0.97 4.79
C LEU A 147 -17.38 -0.13 6.00
N ARG A 148 -17.98 -0.74 7.02
CA ARG A 148 -18.21 -0.05 8.30
C ARG A 148 -16.91 0.03 9.09
N TRP A 149 -16.75 1.08 9.89
CA TRP A 149 -15.55 1.23 10.71
C TRP A 149 -15.37 0.08 11.72
N GLU A 150 -16.46 -0.42 12.28
CA GLU A 150 -16.47 -1.59 13.17
C GLU A 150 -16.15 -2.92 12.48
N ASP A 151 -16.27 -3.00 11.16
CA ASP A 151 -16.00 -4.21 10.38
C ASP A 151 -14.53 -4.33 9.97
N ILE A 152 -13.67 -3.35 10.32
CA ILE A 152 -12.24 -3.44 10.07
C ILE A 152 -11.61 -4.42 11.07
N ALA A 153 -11.05 -5.52 10.55
CA ALA A 153 -10.36 -6.53 11.35
C ALA A 153 -8.87 -6.19 11.50
N TYR A 154 -8.20 -5.95 10.37
CA TYR A 154 -6.77 -5.70 10.34
C TYR A 154 -6.39 -4.60 9.36
N VAL A 155 -5.41 -3.79 9.74
CA VAL A 155 -4.78 -2.76 8.90
C VAL A 155 -3.27 -2.98 8.94
N TRP A 156 -2.65 -3.09 7.77
CA TRP A 156 -1.20 -3.14 7.62
C TRP A 156 -0.70 -1.89 6.89
N ARG A 157 0.43 -1.36 7.34
CA ARG A 157 1.17 -0.31 6.66
C ARG A 157 2.16 -0.94 5.68
N LYS A 158 2.18 -0.46 4.44
CA LYS A 158 3.32 -0.68 3.55
C LYS A 158 4.31 0.44 3.79
N ALA A 159 5.50 0.11 4.26
CA ALA A 159 6.53 1.09 4.59
C ALA A 159 7.75 0.94 3.68
N GLY A 160 8.46 2.03 3.47
CA GLY A 160 9.69 2.04 2.68
C GLY A 160 10.46 3.34 2.85
N ILE A 161 11.50 3.53 2.05
CA ILE A 161 12.35 4.70 2.06
C ILE A 161 12.03 5.52 0.81
N LEU A 162 11.49 6.72 0.97
CA LEU A 162 11.25 7.65 -0.13
C LEU A 162 12.26 8.79 -0.03
N ASN A 163 13.13 8.95 -1.01
CA ASN A 163 14.16 9.99 -1.07
C ASN A 163 15.02 10.03 0.21
N GLY A 164 15.39 8.86 0.73
CA GLY A 164 16.17 8.72 1.97
C GLY A 164 15.34 8.86 3.26
N VAL A 165 14.03 9.13 3.17
CA VAL A 165 13.15 9.34 4.33
C VAL A 165 12.23 8.13 4.52
N PRO A 166 12.26 7.48 5.70
CA PRO A 166 11.27 6.48 6.10
C PRO A 166 9.84 7.01 5.91
N SER A 167 9.03 6.31 5.14
CA SER A 167 7.69 6.77 4.72
C SER A 167 6.70 5.61 4.65
N ILE A 168 5.42 5.91 4.85
CA ILE A 168 4.33 4.98 4.57
C ILE A 168 3.99 5.11 3.08
N LEU A 169 4.12 4.02 2.34
CA LEU A 169 3.94 3.95 0.89
C LEU A 169 2.53 3.50 0.50
N GLY A 170 1.79 2.87 1.42
CA GLY A 170 0.46 2.32 1.16
C GLY A 170 -0.14 1.63 2.38
N TYR A 171 -1.35 1.13 2.20
CA TYR A 171 -2.11 0.43 3.23
C TYR A 171 -2.78 -0.82 2.64
N SER A 172 -2.88 -1.86 3.45
CA SER A 172 -3.75 -3.01 3.21
C SER A 172 -4.76 -3.09 4.35
N VAL A 173 -6.04 -3.24 4.00
CA VAL A 173 -7.15 -3.28 4.95
C VAL A 173 -7.92 -4.58 4.73
N GLN A 174 -8.09 -5.33 5.81
CA GLN A 174 -8.86 -6.57 5.84
C GLN A 174 -10.15 -6.34 6.62
N PRO A 175 -11.31 -6.33 5.95
CA PRO A 175 -12.61 -6.42 6.60
C PRO A 175 -12.79 -7.77 7.32
N MET A 176 -13.65 -7.82 8.33
CA MET A 176 -14.02 -9.05 9.04
C MET A 176 -14.64 -10.10 8.12
N ASN A 177 -15.50 -9.67 7.19
CA ASN A 177 -16.30 -10.54 6.32
C ASN A 177 -16.07 -10.29 4.82
N GLY A 178 -14.86 -9.86 4.44
CA GLY A 178 -14.59 -9.45 3.06
C GLY A 178 -13.16 -9.72 2.60
N PRO A 179 -12.87 -9.58 1.30
CA PRO A 179 -11.52 -9.68 0.79
C PRO A 179 -10.67 -8.48 1.27
N THR A 180 -9.37 -8.71 1.42
CA THR A 180 -8.41 -7.60 1.62
C THR A 180 -8.47 -6.65 0.43
N PHE A 181 -8.45 -5.35 0.70
CA PHE A 181 -8.16 -4.34 -0.32
C PHE A 181 -6.91 -3.55 0.08
N ALA A 182 -6.21 -3.02 -0.93
CA ALA A 182 -5.00 -2.25 -0.71
C ALA A 182 -4.97 -1.00 -1.59
N PHE A 183 -4.35 0.06 -1.09
CA PHE A 183 -4.13 1.29 -1.83
C PHE A 183 -2.73 1.85 -1.58
N ASN A 184 -2.10 2.37 -2.63
CA ASN A 184 -0.76 2.94 -2.58
C ASN A 184 -0.86 4.47 -2.51
N LEU A 185 -0.17 5.08 -1.55
CA LEU A 185 -0.06 6.55 -1.38
C LEU A 185 0.85 7.17 -2.45
N LEU A 186 1.68 6.36 -3.08
CA LEU A 186 2.53 6.78 -4.18
C LEU A 186 1.71 7.05 -5.45
N THR A 187 1.96 8.23 -6.02
CA THR A 187 1.51 8.65 -7.35
C THR A 187 2.59 8.44 -8.41
N GLY A 188 2.22 8.60 -9.68
CA GLY A 188 3.16 8.61 -10.80
C GLY A 188 3.61 7.21 -11.24
N PRO A 189 4.77 7.10 -11.91
CA PRO A 189 5.20 5.86 -12.58
C PRO A 189 5.49 4.71 -11.61
N TYR A 190 5.77 4.99 -10.34
CA TYR A 190 6.08 3.98 -9.32
C TYR A 190 4.86 3.26 -8.77
N ALA A 191 3.67 3.83 -8.94
CA ALA A 191 2.41 3.31 -8.43
C ALA A 191 2.15 1.83 -8.72
N GLY A 192 2.51 1.37 -9.92
CA GLY A 192 2.34 -0.01 -10.38
C GLY A 192 3.60 -0.88 -10.20
N LEU A 193 4.74 -0.28 -9.87
CA LEU A 193 6.00 -0.99 -9.68
C LEU A 193 6.15 -1.52 -8.24
N ILE A 194 5.53 -0.86 -7.26
CA ILE A 194 5.61 -1.28 -5.84
C ILE A 194 5.15 -2.73 -5.68
N ASP A 195 3.98 -3.09 -6.23
CA ASP A 195 3.44 -4.44 -6.08
C ASP A 195 4.35 -5.49 -6.77
N MET A 196 5.08 -5.10 -7.82
CA MET A 196 6.03 -5.99 -8.51
C MET A 196 7.31 -6.19 -7.69
N VAL A 197 7.80 -5.11 -7.10
CA VAL A 197 9.04 -5.07 -6.32
C VAL A 197 8.85 -5.71 -4.95
N GLU A 198 7.71 -5.50 -4.30
CA GLU A 198 7.34 -6.07 -2.99
C GLU A 198 7.21 -7.60 -3.05
N ASN A 199 6.70 -8.15 -4.15
CA ASN A 199 6.55 -9.60 -4.33
C ASN A 199 7.82 -10.30 -4.84
N SER A 200 8.91 -9.56 -5.08
CA SER A 200 10.17 -10.13 -5.53
C SER A 200 10.97 -10.68 -4.34
N SER A 201 11.37 -11.96 -4.40
CA SER A 201 12.13 -12.65 -3.35
C SER A 201 13.64 -12.35 -3.36
N GLY A 202 14.08 -11.39 -4.19
CA GLY A 202 15.49 -11.02 -4.35
C GLY A 202 15.69 -9.52 -4.43
N SER A 203 16.94 -9.08 -4.56
CA SER A 203 17.23 -7.68 -4.86
C SER A 203 16.79 -7.36 -6.28
N MET A 204 15.87 -6.42 -6.41
CA MET A 204 15.41 -5.90 -7.69
C MET A 204 15.62 -4.40 -7.69
N SER A 205 16.18 -3.85 -8.76
CA SER A 205 16.22 -2.41 -9.02
C SER A 205 15.66 -2.13 -10.40
N ILE A 206 14.78 -1.13 -10.49
CA ILE A 206 14.20 -0.63 -11.72
C ILE A 206 14.49 0.87 -11.77
N SER A 207 15.29 1.28 -12.75
CA SER A 207 15.60 2.68 -13.01
C SER A 207 14.76 3.21 -14.16
N SER A 208 14.32 4.46 -14.04
CA SER A 208 13.55 5.18 -15.05
C SER A 208 14.00 6.64 -15.09
N GLY A 209 13.57 7.39 -16.12
CA GLY A 209 13.83 8.84 -16.18
C GLY A 209 13.23 9.63 -15.00
N ALA A 210 12.26 9.07 -14.27
CA ALA A 210 11.69 9.70 -13.07
C ALA A 210 12.51 9.43 -11.80
N GLY A 211 13.49 8.50 -11.86
CA GLY A 211 14.24 7.98 -10.71
C GLY A 211 14.23 6.44 -10.60
N GLU A 212 14.68 5.91 -9.47
CA GLU A 212 14.92 4.49 -9.20
C GLU A 212 13.96 3.95 -8.12
N ILE A 213 13.44 2.74 -8.33
CA ILE A 213 12.80 1.93 -7.29
C ILE A 213 13.59 0.64 -7.11
N SER A 214 13.95 0.33 -5.87
CA SER A 214 14.63 -0.92 -5.53
C SER A 214 13.98 -1.62 -4.34
N SER A 215 14.10 -2.94 -4.29
CA SER A 215 13.83 -3.75 -3.09
C SER A 215 15.11 -4.43 -2.66
N SER A 216 15.42 -4.33 -1.37
CA SER A 216 16.48 -5.09 -0.74
C SER A 216 16.03 -5.52 0.66
N GLY A 217 16.08 -6.81 0.94
CA GLY A 217 15.70 -7.36 2.25
C GLY A 217 14.24 -7.09 2.63
N GLY A 218 13.33 -6.99 1.65
CA GLY A 218 11.91 -6.69 1.88
C GLY A 218 11.59 -5.21 2.09
N PHE A 219 12.58 -4.32 2.01
CA PHE A 219 12.37 -2.87 2.06
C PHE A 219 12.35 -2.28 0.67
N VAL A 220 11.31 -1.50 0.37
CA VAL A 220 11.21 -0.72 -0.87
C VAL A 220 11.92 0.62 -0.67
N GLN A 221 12.86 0.95 -1.54
CA GLN A 221 13.51 2.25 -1.63
C GLN A 221 13.14 2.92 -2.95
N ILE A 222 12.72 4.18 -2.89
CA ILE A 222 12.35 5.00 -4.05
C ILE A 222 13.17 6.28 -4.00
N SER A 223 13.89 6.56 -5.07
CA SER A 223 14.68 7.79 -5.24
C SER A 223 14.20 8.49 -6.50
N GLY A 224 13.63 9.69 -6.40
CA GLY A 224 13.18 10.45 -7.56
C GLY A 224 11.90 11.26 -7.35
N TYR A 225 11.22 11.56 -8.46
CA TYR A 225 9.97 12.33 -8.49
C TYR A 225 8.79 11.44 -8.11
N ALA A 226 8.66 11.16 -6.81
CA ALA A 226 7.51 10.49 -6.23
C ALA A 226 6.84 11.41 -5.20
N SER A 227 5.51 11.46 -5.25
CA SER A 227 4.69 12.19 -4.29
C SER A 227 3.76 11.22 -3.56
N LEU A 228 3.65 11.40 -2.24
CA LEU A 228 2.80 10.64 -1.33
C LEU A 228 1.39 11.24 -1.20
N ASN A 229 0.96 12.03 -2.18
CA ASN A 229 -0.30 12.76 -2.08
C ASN A 229 -1.51 11.92 -2.53
N ALA A 230 -1.32 10.71 -3.09
CA ALA A 230 -2.46 9.87 -3.43
C ALA A 230 -3.18 9.48 -2.15
N TYR A 231 -4.49 9.74 -2.08
CA TYR A 231 -5.29 9.38 -0.91
C TYR A 231 -4.76 9.99 0.40
N ALA A 232 -4.06 11.13 0.35
CA ALA A 232 -3.53 11.78 1.54
C ALA A 232 -4.62 11.96 2.61
N GLY A 233 -4.38 11.41 3.81
CA GLY A 233 -5.33 11.42 4.92
C GLY A 233 -6.27 10.21 5.00
N LEU A 234 -6.33 9.33 3.98
CA LEU A 234 -7.21 8.15 4.04
C LEU A 234 -6.67 7.10 5.00
N GLY A 235 -5.37 6.83 4.94
CA GLY A 235 -4.72 5.88 5.83
C GLY A 235 -4.82 6.33 7.29
N GLU A 236 -4.51 7.60 7.54
CA GLU A 236 -4.62 8.22 8.85
C GLU A 236 -6.06 8.18 9.40
N LEU A 237 -7.05 8.48 8.55
CA LEU A 237 -8.46 8.38 8.92
C LEU A 237 -8.84 6.95 9.32
N ILE A 238 -8.43 5.95 8.54
CA ILE A 238 -8.70 4.53 8.85
C ILE A 238 -8.08 4.14 10.19
N GLU A 239 -6.83 4.55 10.43
CA GLU A 239 -6.12 4.25 11.67
C GLU A 239 -6.72 4.95 12.88
N GLU A 240 -7.14 6.20 12.73
CA GLU A 240 -7.83 6.98 13.77
C GLU A 240 -9.17 6.33 14.14
N GLN A 241 -9.99 5.98 13.13
CA GLN A 241 -11.27 5.29 13.37
C GLN A 241 -11.08 3.91 14.00
N LEU A 242 -10.07 3.15 13.54
CA LEU A 242 -9.70 1.88 14.14
C LEU A 242 -9.33 2.05 15.62
N LEU A 243 -8.47 3.02 15.93
CA LEU A 243 -8.01 3.28 17.29
C LEU A 243 -9.17 3.72 18.18
N GLN A 244 -9.97 4.70 17.74
CA GLN A 244 -11.10 5.25 18.51
C GLN A 244 -12.12 4.18 18.90
N ARG A 245 -12.40 3.24 18.00
CA ARG A 245 -13.45 2.23 18.20
C ARG A 245 -12.94 0.95 18.87
N ARG A 246 -11.73 0.50 18.54
CA ARG A 246 -11.20 -0.79 19.04
C ARG A 246 -10.41 -0.67 20.34
N LEU A 247 -9.77 0.47 20.60
CA LEU A 247 -8.93 0.61 21.80
C LEU A 247 -9.70 0.36 23.11
N PRO A 248 -10.93 0.88 23.31
CA PRO A 248 -11.68 0.60 24.54
C PRO A 248 -11.95 -0.89 24.74
N GLN A 249 -12.31 -1.61 23.68
CA GLN A 249 -12.59 -3.05 23.71
C GLN A 249 -11.33 -3.86 24.07
N PHE A 250 -10.18 -3.47 23.50
CA PHE A 250 -8.90 -4.11 23.80
C PHE A 250 -8.49 -3.87 25.26
N LEU A 251 -8.69 -2.64 25.77
CA LEU A 251 -8.41 -2.32 27.17
C LEU A 251 -9.29 -3.13 28.13
N GLU A 252 -10.57 -3.29 27.82
CA GLU A 252 -11.49 -4.10 28.63
C GLU A 252 -11.06 -5.57 28.65
N SER A 253 -10.78 -6.15 27.48
CA SER A 253 -10.31 -7.53 27.38
C SER A 253 -8.99 -7.75 28.14
N PHE A 254 -8.06 -6.79 28.06
CA PHE A 254 -6.81 -6.82 28.81
C PHE A 254 -7.04 -6.73 30.33
N GLN A 255 -7.95 -5.88 30.79
CA GLN A 255 -8.31 -5.73 32.21
C GLN A 255 -8.94 -6.99 32.79
N GLN A 256 -9.64 -7.77 31.97
CA GLN A 256 -10.17 -9.08 32.35
C GLN A 256 -9.08 -10.18 32.41
N GLY A 257 -7.81 -9.83 32.23
CA GLY A 257 -6.68 -10.77 32.24
C GLY A 257 -6.46 -11.48 30.90
N GLY A 258 -7.15 -11.06 29.85
CA GLY A 258 -6.99 -11.60 28.50
C GLY A 258 -5.63 -11.27 27.89
N SER A 259 -5.18 -12.14 26.97
CA SER A 259 -4.04 -11.85 26.11
C SER A 259 -4.50 -11.27 24.77
N LEU A 260 -3.70 -10.37 24.19
CA LEU A 260 -4.03 -9.66 22.97
C LEU A 260 -2.97 -9.92 21.90
N PRO A 261 -3.26 -10.73 20.87
CA PRO A 261 -2.30 -11.04 19.81
C PRO A 261 -2.22 -9.91 18.77
N PHE A 262 -1.00 -9.59 18.36
CA PHE A 262 -0.64 -8.64 17.31
C PHE A 262 0.44 -9.25 16.42
N GLY A 263 0.03 -10.14 15.51
CA GLY A 263 0.97 -10.88 14.66
C GLY A 263 1.91 -11.76 15.51
N LYS A 264 3.22 -11.49 15.44
CA LYS A 264 4.25 -12.22 16.20
C LYS A 264 4.35 -11.80 17.67
N VAL A 265 3.71 -10.70 18.06
CA VAL A 265 3.76 -10.19 19.44
C VAL A 265 2.43 -10.44 20.13
N THR A 266 2.47 -10.85 21.39
CA THR A 266 1.29 -10.92 22.25
C THR A 266 1.48 -10.05 23.47
N ILE A 267 0.47 -9.25 23.79
CA ILE A 267 0.40 -8.44 25.00
C ILE A 267 -0.30 -9.26 26.09
N TYR A 268 0.32 -9.35 27.26
CA TYR A 268 -0.17 -10.04 28.45
C TYR A 268 -0.23 -9.09 29.66
N PRO A 269 -1.06 -9.36 30.68
CA PRO A 269 -1.09 -8.58 31.92
C PRO A 269 0.28 -8.39 32.58
N GLN A 270 1.19 -9.36 32.44
CA GLN A 270 2.56 -9.30 32.99
C GLN A 270 3.62 -8.66 32.08
N GLY A 271 3.34 -8.47 30.78
CA GLY A 271 4.32 -7.95 29.84
C GLY A 271 4.03 -8.25 28.36
N LEU A 272 5.10 -8.31 27.56
CA LEU A 272 5.08 -8.66 26.14
C LEU A 272 5.70 -10.02 25.92
N SER A 273 5.28 -10.71 24.86
CA SER A 273 5.92 -11.94 24.38
C SER A 273 6.04 -11.92 22.87
N ASP A 274 7.17 -12.39 22.34
CA ASP A 274 7.35 -12.69 20.91
C ASP A 274 7.17 -14.18 20.58
N GLY A 275 6.67 -14.96 21.55
CA GLY A 275 6.54 -16.42 21.48
C GLY A 275 7.77 -17.19 21.98
N ASN A 276 8.96 -16.58 21.96
CA ASN A 276 10.22 -17.20 22.42
C ASN A 276 10.74 -16.57 23.71
N LYS A 277 10.51 -15.27 23.86
CA LYS A 277 11.00 -14.43 24.96
C LYS A 277 9.84 -13.64 25.52
N ASN A 278 9.89 -13.43 26.82
CA ASN A 278 8.97 -12.55 27.54
C ASN A 278 9.73 -11.31 28.01
N LEU A 279 9.06 -10.15 27.96
CA LEU A 279 9.55 -8.88 28.49
C LEU A 279 8.51 -8.35 29.45
N SER A 280 8.83 -8.35 30.74
CA SER A 280 7.90 -7.83 31.74
C SER A 280 7.74 -6.31 31.62
N TRP A 281 6.63 -5.77 32.10
CA TRP A 281 6.36 -4.33 32.00
C TRP A 281 7.45 -3.45 32.63
N HIS A 282 8.01 -3.87 33.77
CA HIS A 282 9.07 -3.14 34.47
C HIS A 282 10.43 -3.18 33.74
N GLU A 283 10.62 -4.12 32.83
CA GLU A 283 11.82 -4.21 32.00
C GLU A 283 11.75 -3.32 30.76
N ILE A 284 10.58 -2.78 30.40
CA ILE A 284 10.43 -1.93 29.20
C ILE A 284 11.04 -0.55 29.46
N ALA A 285 12.08 -0.20 28.70
CA ALA A 285 12.71 1.12 28.78
C ALA A 285 11.98 2.16 27.92
N SER A 286 11.81 1.83 26.63
CA SER A 286 11.16 2.71 25.66
C SER A 286 10.50 1.90 24.56
N VAL A 287 9.46 2.50 23.98
CA VAL A 287 8.79 2.02 22.76
C VAL A 287 8.89 3.15 21.76
N GLN A 288 9.63 2.92 20.68
CA GLN A 288 9.82 3.88 19.60
C GLN A 288 9.11 3.37 18.36
N VAL A 289 8.38 4.26 17.70
CA VAL A 289 7.58 3.94 16.52
C VAL A 289 8.10 4.79 15.38
N SER A 290 8.53 4.14 14.33
CA SER A 290 8.89 4.77 13.06
C SER A 290 7.97 4.24 11.96
N PRO A 291 7.95 4.87 10.77
CA PRO A 291 7.24 4.32 9.63
C PRO A 291 7.68 2.90 9.28
N LEU A 292 8.97 2.56 9.43
CA LEU A 292 9.54 1.27 9.04
C LEU A 292 9.41 0.19 10.11
N ALA A 293 9.57 0.56 11.38
CA ALA A 293 9.64 -0.41 12.46
C ALA A 293 9.18 0.14 13.81
N ILE A 294 8.77 -0.78 14.68
CA ILE A 294 8.59 -0.57 16.12
C ILE A 294 9.78 -1.17 16.86
N LEU A 295 10.49 -0.32 17.61
CA LEU A 295 11.63 -0.68 18.41
C LEU A 295 11.26 -0.64 19.89
N ILE A 296 11.38 -1.77 20.57
CA ILE A 296 11.18 -1.89 22.02
C ILE A 296 12.52 -2.16 22.68
N THR A 297 12.92 -1.30 23.62
CA THR A 297 14.19 -1.43 24.34
C THR A 297 13.97 -1.87 25.79
N LYS A 298 14.95 -2.60 26.35
CA LYS A 298 14.92 -3.15 27.71
C LYS A 298 15.83 -2.37 28.66
N GLN A 299 15.37 -2.15 29.90
CA GLN A 299 16.16 -1.60 31.01
C GLN A 299 17.05 -2.68 31.66
N PRO A 300 18.18 -2.29 32.27
CA PRO A 300 18.72 -0.93 32.38
C PRO A 300 19.56 -0.49 31.17
N ALA A 301 19.97 -1.42 30.31
CA ALA A 301 20.99 -1.18 29.29
C ALA A 301 20.48 -0.50 27.99
N ASN A 302 19.19 -0.18 27.89
CA ASN A 302 18.54 0.34 26.67
C ASN A 302 18.79 -0.53 25.42
N LEU A 303 19.01 -1.83 25.62
CA LEU A 303 19.29 -2.75 24.52
C LEU A 303 17.99 -3.03 23.73
N PRO A 304 18.08 -3.18 22.40
CA PRO A 304 16.93 -3.60 21.60
C PRO A 304 16.48 -4.99 22.07
N TRP A 305 15.26 -5.07 22.62
CA TRP A 305 14.64 -6.37 22.91
C TRP A 305 13.94 -6.90 21.67
N PHE A 306 13.27 -6.01 20.94
CA PHE A 306 12.45 -6.39 19.81
C PHE A 306 12.40 -5.26 18.77
N ASN A 307 12.58 -5.63 17.51
CA ASN A 307 12.54 -4.73 16.36
C ASN A 307 11.64 -5.38 15.29
N LEU A 308 10.43 -4.85 15.12
CA LEU A 308 9.43 -5.43 14.22
C LEU A 308 9.08 -4.45 13.12
N SER A 309 9.11 -4.94 11.88
CA SER A 309 8.63 -4.18 10.74
C SER A 309 7.15 -3.82 10.93
N THR A 310 6.79 -2.56 10.70
CA THR A 310 5.39 -2.12 10.72
C THR A 310 4.54 -2.84 9.67
N SER A 311 5.15 -3.38 8.61
CA SER A 311 4.48 -4.19 7.60
C SER A 311 4.10 -5.59 8.09
N GLU A 312 4.80 -6.12 9.09
CA GLU A 312 4.49 -7.43 9.68
C GLU A 312 3.50 -7.34 10.86
N LEU A 313 3.26 -6.12 11.37
CA LEU A 313 2.42 -5.89 12.54
C LEU A 313 1.02 -5.40 12.14
N PRO A 314 -0.01 -6.27 12.17
CA PRO A 314 -1.37 -5.82 11.97
C PRO A 314 -1.77 -4.84 13.07
N ASN A 315 -2.55 -3.82 12.72
CA ASN A 315 -3.10 -2.85 13.66
C ASN A 315 -2.00 -2.15 14.49
N ALA A 316 -0.86 -1.84 13.88
CA ALA A 316 0.26 -1.17 14.54
C ALA A 316 -0.15 0.09 15.35
N PRO A 317 -1.05 0.97 14.89
CA PRO A 317 -1.52 2.11 15.69
C PRO A 317 -2.23 1.69 16.99
N LEU A 318 -3.03 0.62 16.92
CA LEU A 318 -3.75 0.07 18.08
C LEU A 318 -2.77 -0.53 19.09
N PHE A 319 -1.76 -1.27 18.61
CA PHE A 319 -0.67 -1.79 19.46
C PHE A 319 0.03 -0.66 20.22
N VAL A 320 0.44 0.40 19.51
CA VAL A 320 1.12 1.56 20.10
C VAL A 320 0.22 2.31 21.09
N GLY A 321 -1.04 2.57 20.72
CA GLY A 321 -2.00 3.24 21.59
C GLY A 321 -2.27 2.47 22.87
N LEU A 322 -2.34 1.14 22.78
CA LEU A 322 -2.47 0.26 23.94
C LEU A 322 -1.23 0.33 24.85
N LEU A 323 -0.02 0.19 24.29
CA LEU A 323 1.22 0.28 25.07
C LEU A 323 1.37 1.62 25.79
N ASN A 324 1.06 2.73 25.11
CA ASN A 324 1.10 4.06 25.70
C ASN A 324 0.10 4.19 26.85
N THR A 325 -1.11 3.66 26.68
CA THR A 325 -2.14 3.68 27.72
C THR A 325 -1.74 2.84 28.94
N LEU A 326 -1.17 1.64 28.73
CA LEU A 326 -0.71 0.78 29.81
C LEU A 326 0.46 1.38 30.58
N ARG A 327 1.43 1.97 29.87
CA ARG A 327 2.57 2.65 30.49
C ARG A 327 2.14 3.84 31.34
N ALA A 328 1.19 4.65 30.85
CA ALA A 328 0.66 5.79 31.58
C ALA A 328 -0.07 5.41 32.89
N ARG A 329 -0.48 4.16 33.06
CA ARG A 329 -1.11 3.65 34.29
C ARG A 329 -0.13 3.11 35.32
N GLN A 330 1.12 2.84 34.92
CA GLN A 330 2.13 2.21 35.77
C GLN A 330 3.14 3.20 36.37
N GLY A 331 3.23 4.40 35.80
CA GLY A 331 4.04 5.50 36.34
C GLY A 331 3.17 6.46 37.15
#